data_AF-A0A7Y5WB37-F1
#
_entry.id   AF-A0A7Y5WB37-F1
#
_cell.length_a   1.000
_cell.length_b   1.000
_cell.length_c   1.000
_cell.angle_alpha   90.00
_cell.angle_beta   90.00
_cell.angle_gamma   90.00
#
_symmetry.space_group_name_H-M   'P 1'
#
loop_
_entity.id
_entity.type
_entity.pdbx_description
1 polymer ?
#
loop_
_entity_poly.entity_id
_entity_poly.type
_entity_poly.pdbx_seq_one_letter_code
_entity_poly.pdbx_strand_id
1 'polypeptide(L)'
;MTIRQYYHDSYRLAFSGTGLTQTLFNEQPAVILPETWFYPTSGGQPHDTGLINDVVVKEVIATGDGTIVHLMEGPVPEGDFEASIDGNRRRQFRQQHTGQHILSRAFELVGGLETLSSTLGETQNTIDLPLEGFSESMAADAEGLANQIVNEARMVAVHLVSESDLSRFDLRKQPTVYGTIRLIDISGFDVTPCGGTHCRQTSEVGPVKLLRSEKMKSDRIRLSFLCGDRALADYHSKSRLLRDLSVIVSATGDELTERIRQLTDSEKALRKELGQYRKRLNLLEAAALANELPAQGFIIRSLDGKSPEDLSVMASYLAEKTRSAGFLYSVGRGIDGILYTSSDNIPDIREILPIIKEQFGLRGGGSRSVVQFSIPGPAEPSQVELLIRQWFNQRNHQ
;
A
#
# COMPACT_ATOMS: atom_id res chain seq x y z
N MET A 1 26.23 -33.90 -10.70
CA MET A 1 26.32 -32.44 -10.97
C MET A 1 25.75 -32.16 -12.34
N THR A 2 24.87 -31.16 -12.44
CA THR A 2 24.28 -30.71 -13.70
C THR A 2 25.14 -29.60 -14.31
N ILE A 3 25.36 -29.63 -15.62
CA ILE A 3 26.08 -28.58 -16.34
C ILE A 3 25.16 -27.35 -16.51
N ARG A 4 25.59 -26.20 -15.98
CA ARG A 4 24.84 -24.94 -15.96
C ARG A 4 25.11 -24.10 -17.19
N GLN A 5 24.46 -24.43 -18.30
CA GLN A 5 24.74 -23.79 -19.58
C GLN A 5 24.31 -22.32 -19.66
N TYR A 6 23.37 -21.91 -18.81
CA TYR A 6 22.95 -20.50 -18.68
C TYR A 6 24.07 -19.57 -18.17
N TYR A 7 25.16 -20.10 -17.59
CA TYR A 7 26.35 -19.33 -17.25
C TYR A 7 27.07 -18.81 -18.50
N HIS A 8 27.04 -19.57 -19.59
CA HIS A 8 27.72 -19.23 -20.85
C HIS A 8 26.80 -18.45 -21.80
N ASP A 9 25.54 -18.87 -21.93
CA ASP A 9 24.58 -18.19 -22.79
C ASP A 9 23.19 -18.10 -22.15
N SER A 10 22.87 -16.96 -21.55
CA SER A 10 21.55 -16.73 -20.96
C SER A 10 20.46 -16.40 -22.01
N TYR A 11 20.77 -16.41 -23.31
CA TYR A 11 19.83 -16.08 -24.40
C TYR A 11 19.27 -17.29 -25.12
N ARG A 12 19.87 -18.46 -24.97
CA ARG A 12 19.25 -19.69 -25.44
C ARG A 12 18.01 -19.98 -24.59
N LEU A 13 16.87 -20.04 -25.27
CA LEU A 13 15.55 -20.25 -24.67
C LEU A 13 14.94 -21.60 -25.06
N ALA A 14 15.47 -22.26 -26.09
CA ALA A 14 15.02 -23.58 -26.53
C ALA A 14 16.23 -24.48 -26.73
N PHE A 15 16.10 -25.73 -26.29
CA PHE A 15 17.15 -26.73 -26.39
C PHE A 15 16.55 -28.13 -26.28
N SER A 16 17.29 -29.12 -26.75
CA SER A 16 16.95 -30.54 -26.64
C SER A 16 18.18 -31.31 -26.20
N GLY A 17 17.96 -32.51 -25.67
CA GLY A 17 19.03 -33.38 -25.21
C GLY A 17 18.54 -34.78 -24.89
N THR A 18 19.45 -35.60 -24.38
CA THR A 18 19.19 -36.99 -23.99
C THR A 18 19.53 -37.18 -22.51
N GLY A 19 18.98 -38.20 -21.87
CA GLY A 19 19.35 -38.56 -20.49
C GLY A 19 18.65 -37.73 -19.42
N LEU A 20 17.43 -37.25 -19.70
CA LEU A 20 16.53 -36.77 -18.66
C LEU A 20 16.21 -37.93 -17.71
N THR A 21 16.39 -37.68 -16.40
CA THR A 21 16.04 -38.64 -15.34
C THR A 21 14.84 -38.13 -14.57
N GLN A 22 13.85 -38.99 -14.35
CA GLN A 22 12.70 -38.67 -13.53
C GLN A 22 13.05 -38.87 -12.05
N THR A 23 12.55 -38.00 -11.19
CA THR A 23 12.70 -38.14 -9.75
C THR A 23 11.49 -37.57 -9.01
N LEU A 24 11.52 -37.65 -7.69
CA LEU A 24 10.61 -36.95 -6.81
C LEU A 24 11.43 -36.02 -5.93
N PHE A 25 11.03 -34.75 -5.85
CA PHE A 25 11.62 -33.78 -4.94
C PHE A 25 10.54 -33.27 -3.99
N ASN A 26 10.68 -33.56 -2.70
CA ASN A 26 9.66 -33.32 -1.68
C ASN A 26 8.27 -33.87 -2.09
N GLU A 27 8.24 -35.13 -2.54
CA GLU A 27 7.03 -35.84 -3.01
C GLU A 27 6.36 -35.26 -4.27
N GLN A 28 6.98 -34.28 -4.92
CA GLN A 28 6.48 -33.71 -6.18
C GLN A 28 7.23 -34.26 -7.40
N PRO A 29 6.55 -34.42 -8.55
CA PRO A 29 7.20 -34.78 -9.81
C PRO A 29 8.34 -33.82 -10.14
N ALA A 30 9.52 -34.36 -10.46
CA ALA A 30 10.68 -33.57 -10.80
C ALA A 30 11.53 -34.27 -11.85
N VAL A 31 12.35 -33.50 -12.57
CA VAL A 31 13.33 -34.03 -13.51
C VAL A 31 14.70 -33.42 -13.30
N ILE A 32 15.73 -34.22 -13.58
CA ILE A 32 17.12 -33.80 -13.62
C ILE A 32 17.60 -33.94 -15.06
N LEU A 33 18.23 -32.88 -15.56
CA LEU A 33 18.87 -32.85 -16.87
C LEU A 33 20.39 -32.93 -16.71
N PRO A 34 21.13 -33.58 -17.63
CA PRO A 34 22.60 -33.57 -17.62
C PRO A 34 23.16 -32.16 -17.79
N GLU A 35 22.53 -31.36 -18.66
CA GLU A 35 22.82 -29.95 -18.88
C GLU A 35 21.52 -29.16 -19.00
N THR A 36 21.52 -27.91 -18.53
CA THR A 36 20.31 -27.07 -18.56
C THR A 36 20.62 -25.60 -18.77
N TRP A 37 19.73 -24.95 -19.53
CA TRP A 37 19.67 -23.50 -19.66
C TRP A 37 18.66 -22.86 -18.71
N PHE A 38 17.90 -23.63 -17.92
CA PHE A 38 17.03 -23.07 -16.89
C PHE A 38 17.86 -22.53 -15.72
N TYR A 39 17.59 -21.29 -15.32
CA TYR A 39 18.16 -20.68 -14.14
C TYR A 39 17.40 -21.14 -12.89
N PRO A 40 18.08 -21.70 -11.87
CA PRO A 40 17.50 -21.99 -10.57
C PRO A 40 17.36 -20.72 -9.73
N THR A 41 16.47 -20.72 -8.73
CA THR A 41 16.41 -19.62 -7.76
C THR A 41 17.76 -19.49 -7.04
N SER A 42 18.46 -18.38 -7.24
CA SER A 42 19.79 -18.16 -6.68
C SER A 42 20.15 -16.67 -6.68
N GLY A 43 21.08 -16.23 -5.84
CA GLY A 43 21.59 -14.85 -5.85
C GLY A 43 20.52 -13.75 -5.74
N GLY A 44 19.36 -14.06 -5.16
CA GLY A 44 18.22 -13.14 -5.09
C GLY A 44 17.40 -13.01 -6.38
N GLN A 45 17.75 -13.72 -7.47
CA GLN A 45 16.98 -13.82 -8.70
C GLN A 45 16.05 -15.05 -8.65
N PRO A 46 14.75 -14.91 -9.01
CA PRO A 46 13.82 -16.02 -9.16
C PRO A 46 14.22 -16.95 -10.30
N HIS A 47 13.84 -18.23 -10.18
CA HIS A 47 14.03 -19.24 -11.22
C HIS A 47 13.29 -18.90 -12.52
N ASP A 48 13.74 -19.51 -13.61
CA ASP A 48 12.98 -19.53 -14.85
C ASP A 48 11.81 -20.50 -14.80
N THR A 49 10.79 -20.20 -15.61
CA THR A 49 9.67 -21.10 -15.90
C THR A 49 9.70 -21.49 -17.37
N GLY A 50 8.94 -22.51 -17.76
CA GLY A 50 8.90 -23.00 -19.13
C GLY A 50 8.29 -24.38 -19.24
N LEU A 51 8.69 -25.12 -20.28
CA LEU A 51 8.22 -26.46 -20.58
C LEU A 51 9.39 -27.42 -20.76
N ILE A 52 9.21 -28.67 -20.36
CA ILE A 52 10.04 -29.82 -20.74
C ILE A 52 9.08 -30.91 -21.23
N ASN A 53 9.22 -31.36 -22.48
CA ASN A 53 8.32 -32.30 -23.16
C ASN A 53 6.83 -31.90 -22.99
N ASP A 54 6.52 -30.63 -23.25
CA ASP A 54 5.20 -30.01 -23.11
C ASP A 54 4.60 -29.99 -21.69
N VAL A 55 5.38 -30.38 -20.66
CA VAL A 55 4.98 -30.31 -19.26
C VAL A 55 5.58 -29.07 -18.61
N VAL A 56 4.76 -28.35 -17.83
CA VAL A 56 5.16 -27.10 -17.16
C VAL A 56 6.21 -27.33 -16.09
N VAL A 57 7.29 -26.55 -16.17
CA VAL A 57 8.29 -26.37 -15.12
C VAL A 57 7.77 -25.32 -14.13
N LYS A 58 7.39 -25.76 -12.93
CA LYS A 58 6.88 -24.89 -11.86
C LYS A 58 7.99 -24.12 -11.15
N GLU A 59 9.12 -24.79 -10.91
CA GLU A 59 10.23 -24.24 -10.15
C GLU A 59 11.54 -24.93 -10.56
N VAL A 60 12.65 -24.21 -10.46
CA VAL A 60 14.00 -24.73 -10.72
C VAL A 60 14.86 -24.48 -9.49
N ILE A 61 15.46 -25.55 -8.96
CA ILE A 61 16.14 -25.57 -7.67
C ILE A 61 17.57 -26.05 -7.86
N ALA A 62 18.53 -25.34 -7.29
CA ALA A 62 19.90 -25.81 -7.16
C ALA A 62 20.08 -26.48 -5.78
N THR A 63 20.44 -27.75 -5.77
CA THR A 63 20.78 -28.48 -4.54
C THR A 63 22.24 -28.23 -4.14
N GLY A 64 22.58 -28.52 -2.87
CA GLY A 64 23.92 -28.26 -2.33
C GLY A 64 25.06 -29.03 -3.00
N ASP A 65 24.76 -30.16 -3.65
CA ASP A 65 25.70 -30.98 -4.44
C ASP A 65 25.85 -30.47 -5.89
N GLY A 66 25.20 -29.36 -6.25
CA GLY A 66 25.28 -28.74 -7.57
C GLY A 66 24.34 -29.34 -8.61
N THR A 67 23.44 -30.24 -8.24
CA THR A 67 22.39 -30.76 -9.13
C THR A 67 21.29 -29.70 -9.35
N ILE A 68 20.79 -29.59 -10.58
CA ILE A 68 19.64 -28.72 -10.90
C ILE A 68 18.39 -29.58 -11.07
N VAL A 69 17.44 -29.36 -10.18
CA VAL A 69 16.15 -30.05 -10.14
C VAL A 69 15.08 -29.15 -10.74
N HIS A 70 14.30 -29.68 -11.67
CA HIS A 70 13.17 -28.98 -12.28
C HIS A 70 11.89 -29.61 -11.73
N LEU A 71 11.17 -28.88 -10.88
CA LEU A 71 9.87 -29.31 -10.36
C LEU A 71 8.82 -29.17 -11.47
N MET A 72 8.10 -30.26 -11.73
CA MET A 72 7.17 -30.38 -12.85
C MET A 72 5.71 -30.36 -12.37
N GLU A 73 4.81 -29.84 -13.18
CA GLU A 73 3.36 -29.89 -12.90
C GLU A 73 2.78 -31.31 -13.05
N GLY A 74 3.41 -32.14 -13.87
CA GLY A 74 3.07 -33.54 -14.07
C GLY A 74 4.30 -34.43 -14.30
N PRO A 75 4.10 -35.74 -14.45
CA PRO A 75 5.18 -36.66 -14.78
C PRO A 75 5.74 -36.39 -16.19
N VAL A 76 7.04 -36.59 -16.36
CA VAL A 76 7.74 -36.47 -17.65
C VAL A 76 8.48 -37.78 -17.91
N PRO A 77 8.34 -38.41 -19.09
CA PRO A 77 9.08 -39.64 -19.42
C PRO A 77 10.60 -39.44 -19.41
N GLU A 78 11.33 -40.46 -18.97
CA GLU A 78 12.80 -40.48 -19.05
C GLU A 78 13.31 -40.57 -20.50
N GLY A 79 14.55 -40.13 -20.70
CA GLY A 79 15.24 -40.24 -21.98
C GLY A 79 15.41 -38.91 -22.70
N ASP A 80 14.96 -38.85 -23.94
CA ASP A 80 15.11 -37.67 -24.80
C ASP A 80 14.11 -36.59 -24.40
N PHE A 81 14.54 -35.33 -24.53
CA PHE A 81 13.72 -34.20 -24.15
C PHE A 81 13.88 -33.00 -25.07
N GLU A 82 12.80 -32.24 -25.19
CA GLU A 82 12.76 -30.88 -25.69
C GLU A 82 12.35 -29.93 -24.56
N ALA A 83 13.04 -28.80 -24.47
CA ALA A 83 12.86 -27.82 -23.41
C ALA A 83 12.73 -26.42 -23.98
N SER A 84 11.82 -25.63 -23.41
CA SER A 84 11.65 -24.22 -23.72
C SER A 84 11.49 -23.39 -22.45
N ILE A 85 12.11 -22.22 -22.40
CA ILE A 85 12.07 -21.27 -21.29
C ILE A 85 11.13 -20.11 -21.67
N ASP A 86 10.36 -19.61 -20.71
CA ASP A 86 9.60 -18.37 -20.87
C ASP A 86 10.54 -17.19 -21.15
N GLY A 87 10.58 -16.80 -22.43
CA GLY A 87 11.45 -15.74 -22.92
C GLY A 87 11.12 -14.36 -22.35
N ASN A 88 9.85 -14.08 -22.00
CA ASN A 88 9.47 -12.82 -21.40
C ASN A 88 9.99 -12.74 -19.96
N ARG A 89 9.77 -13.80 -19.18
CA ARG A 89 10.30 -13.91 -17.82
C ARG A 89 11.82 -13.78 -17.80
N ARG A 90 12.52 -14.57 -18.64
CA ARG A 90 13.98 -14.52 -18.75
C ARG A 90 14.48 -13.12 -19.09
N ARG A 91 13.89 -12.47 -20.11
CA ARG A 91 14.27 -11.12 -20.53
C ARG A 91 14.11 -10.14 -19.37
N GLN A 92 12.95 -10.15 -18.70
CA GLN A 92 12.69 -9.23 -17.60
C GLN A 92 13.71 -9.38 -16.48
N PHE A 93 14.06 -10.61 -16.07
CA PHE A 93 15.04 -10.79 -15.01
C PHE A 93 16.46 -10.44 -15.43
N ARG A 94 16.87 -10.67 -16.69
CA ARG A 94 18.15 -10.15 -17.21
C ARG A 94 18.22 -8.62 -17.12
N GLN A 95 17.12 -7.94 -17.46
CA GLN A 95 16.99 -6.49 -17.32
C GLN A 95 17.09 -6.06 -15.85
N GLN A 96 16.31 -6.69 -14.96
CA GLN A 96 16.33 -6.34 -13.53
C GLN A 96 17.71 -6.56 -12.91
N HIS A 97 18.36 -7.69 -13.22
CA HIS A 97 19.62 -8.05 -12.61
C HIS A 97 20.77 -7.17 -13.12
N THR A 98 20.88 -6.98 -14.42
CA THR A 98 21.90 -6.07 -14.98
C THR A 98 21.68 -4.63 -14.51
N GLY A 99 20.42 -4.17 -14.49
CA GLY A 99 20.07 -2.86 -13.96
C GLY A 99 20.40 -2.69 -12.47
N GLN A 100 20.27 -3.76 -11.67
CA GLN A 100 20.69 -3.75 -10.27
C GLN A 100 22.20 -3.53 -10.13
N HIS A 101 23.04 -4.22 -10.92
CA HIS A 101 24.49 -4.00 -10.90
C HIS A 101 24.85 -2.58 -11.29
N ILE A 102 24.23 -2.07 -12.35
CA ILE A 102 24.43 -0.69 -12.81
C ILE A 102 24.07 0.29 -11.69
N LEU A 103 22.90 0.12 -11.07
CA LEU A 103 22.40 1.00 -10.02
C LEU A 103 23.28 0.95 -8.77
N SER A 104 23.69 -0.25 -8.33
CA SER A 104 24.59 -0.40 -7.19
C SER A 104 25.93 0.29 -7.40
N ARG A 105 26.53 0.16 -8.59
CA ARG A 105 27.78 0.86 -8.90
C ARG A 105 27.56 2.37 -9.02
N ALA A 106 26.42 2.82 -9.55
CA ALA A 106 26.09 4.23 -9.60
C ALA A 106 26.03 4.86 -8.19
N PHE A 107 25.41 4.18 -7.21
CA PHE A 107 25.40 4.65 -5.82
C PHE A 107 26.78 4.73 -5.17
N GLU A 108 27.65 3.75 -5.43
CA GLU A 108 29.04 3.80 -4.96
C GLU A 108 29.81 4.97 -5.57
N LEU A 109 29.66 5.24 -6.87
CA LEU A 109 30.39 6.32 -7.56
C LEU A 109 29.88 7.72 -7.19
N VAL A 110 28.56 7.89 -7.05
CA VAL A 110 27.95 9.20 -6.74
C VAL A 110 28.09 9.54 -5.26
N GLY A 111 27.91 8.55 -4.37
CA GLY A 111 27.74 8.78 -2.94
C GLY A 111 28.63 7.97 -2.03
N GLY A 112 29.49 7.09 -2.56
CA GLY A 112 30.27 6.17 -1.74
C GLY A 112 29.42 5.13 -1.00
N LEU A 113 28.17 4.91 -1.41
CA LEU A 113 27.24 4.02 -0.73
C LEU A 113 27.29 2.61 -1.30
N GLU A 114 27.96 1.71 -0.60
CA GLU A 114 27.99 0.30 -0.95
C GLU A 114 26.63 -0.37 -0.75
N THR A 115 26.26 -1.24 -1.69
CA THR A 115 25.03 -2.04 -1.56
C THR A 115 25.19 -3.13 -0.52
N LEU A 116 24.43 -3.05 0.57
CA LEU A 116 24.44 -4.01 1.68
C LEU A 116 23.68 -5.29 1.33
N SER A 117 22.56 -5.17 0.63
CA SER A 117 21.76 -6.31 0.16
C SER A 117 21.00 -5.93 -1.11
N SER A 118 20.64 -6.93 -1.91
CA SER A 118 19.76 -6.76 -3.06
C SER A 118 18.77 -7.92 -3.14
N THR A 119 17.61 -7.68 -3.73
CA THR A 119 16.58 -8.70 -3.98
C THR A 119 15.89 -8.39 -5.29
N LEU A 120 15.76 -9.39 -6.17
CA LEU A 120 14.98 -9.28 -7.38
C LEU A 120 13.67 -10.03 -7.16
N GLY A 121 12.58 -9.30 -6.96
CA GLY A 121 11.27 -9.91 -6.72
C GLY A 121 10.50 -10.17 -8.01
N GLU A 122 9.38 -10.88 -7.89
CA GLU A 122 8.41 -11.05 -8.98
C GLU A 122 7.82 -9.71 -9.42
N THR A 123 7.54 -8.81 -8.47
CA THR A 123 6.86 -7.54 -8.73
C THR A 123 7.76 -6.33 -8.57
N GLN A 124 8.71 -6.36 -7.63
CA GLN A 124 9.56 -5.22 -7.28
C GLN A 124 10.94 -5.71 -6.89
N ASN A 125 11.98 -4.94 -7.24
CA ASN A 125 13.34 -5.18 -6.79
C ASN A 125 13.71 -4.18 -5.71
N THR A 126 14.66 -4.55 -4.85
CA THR A 126 15.15 -3.68 -3.79
C THR A 126 16.67 -3.73 -3.69
N ILE A 127 17.28 -2.60 -3.34
CA ILE A 127 18.64 -2.53 -2.82
C ILE A 127 18.61 -1.86 -1.44
N ASP A 128 19.41 -2.37 -0.51
CA ASP A 128 19.62 -1.77 0.80
C ASP A 128 20.97 -1.05 0.81
N LEU A 129 20.96 0.22 1.22
CA LEU A 129 22.14 1.07 1.37
C LEU A 129 22.28 1.53 2.84
N PRO A 130 23.46 1.98 3.28
CA PRO A 130 23.61 2.69 4.54
C PRO A 130 22.70 3.94 4.57
N LEU A 131 22.06 4.19 5.71
CA LEU A 131 21.25 5.39 5.90
C LEU A 131 22.13 6.64 6.02
N GLU A 132 23.30 6.49 6.65
CA GLU A 132 24.30 7.55 6.74
C GLU A 132 24.82 7.89 5.33
N GLY A 133 24.85 9.18 5.01
CA GLY A 133 25.28 9.67 3.68
C GLY A 133 24.19 9.65 2.61
N PHE A 134 23.05 8.99 2.83
CA PHE A 134 21.96 8.97 1.84
C PHE A 134 21.21 10.32 1.75
N SER A 135 20.90 10.74 0.52
CA SER A 135 19.99 11.84 0.23
C SER A 135 19.14 11.56 -1.01
N GLU A 136 17.97 12.21 -1.11
CA GLU A 136 17.10 12.08 -2.29
C GLU A 136 17.75 12.66 -3.55
N SER A 137 18.59 13.70 -3.43
CA SER A 137 19.36 14.23 -4.57
C SER A 137 20.39 13.22 -5.06
N MET A 138 21.11 12.56 -4.15
CA MET A 138 22.04 11.47 -4.50
C MET A 138 21.31 10.32 -5.19
N ALA A 139 20.12 9.97 -4.73
CA ALA A 139 19.31 8.94 -5.38
C ALA A 139 18.93 9.32 -6.83
N ALA A 140 18.57 10.58 -7.06
CA ALA A 140 18.30 11.10 -8.40
C ALA A 140 19.55 11.08 -9.29
N ASP A 141 20.71 11.49 -8.75
CA ASP A 141 21.98 11.49 -9.48
C ASP A 141 22.44 10.07 -9.83
N ALA A 142 22.29 9.11 -8.91
CA ALA A 142 22.59 7.70 -9.15
C ALA A 142 21.64 7.07 -10.19
N GLU A 143 20.34 7.40 -10.16
CA GLU A 143 19.40 6.99 -11.21
C GLU A 143 19.78 7.58 -12.58
N GLY A 144 20.19 8.85 -12.61
CA GLY A 144 20.66 9.53 -13.82
C GLY A 144 21.89 8.85 -14.43
N LEU A 145 22.92 8.60 -13.61
CA LEU A 145 24.12 7.88 -14.02
C LEU A 145 23.79 6.45 -14.50
N ALA A 146 22.89 5.74 -13.81
CA ALA A 146 22.48 4.41 -14.23
C ALA A 146 21.86 4.41 -15.63
N ASN A 147 20.96 5.35 -15.92
CA ASN A 147 20.35 5.48 -17.25
C ASN A 147 21.35 5.96 -18.30
N GLN A 148 22.34 6.79 -17.93
CA GLN A 148 23.43 7.14 -18.83
C GLN A 148 24.21 5.89 -19.27
N ILE A 149 24.61 5.03 -18.32
CA ILE A 149 25.32 3.78 -18.61
C ILE A 149 24.49 2.82 -19.46
N VAL A 150 23.18 2.76 -19.24
CA VAL A 150 22.25 2.03 -20.13
C VAL A 150 22.33 2.56 -21.57
N ASN A 151 22.26 3.89 -21.75
CA ASN A 151 22.27 4.52 -23.07
C ASN A 151 23.60 4.39 -23.82
N GLU A 152 24.71 4.19 -23.11
CA GLU A 152 26.03 4.00 -23.71
C GLU A 152 26.20 2.63 -24.39
N ALA A 153 25.25 1.70 -24.23
CA ALA A 153 25.27 0.37 -24.85
C ALA A 153 26.58 -0.41 -24.62
N ARG A 154 27.14 -0.29 -23.42
CA ARG A 154 28.38 -0.96 -23.03
C ARG A 154 28.20 -2.47 -23.06
N MET A 155 29.24 -3.19 -23.48
CA MET A 155 29.25 -4.65 -23.46
C MET A 155 29.20 -5.17 -22.03
N VAL A 156 28.44 -6.25 -21.84
CA VAL A 156 28.38 -7.01 -20.60
C VAL A 156 28.97 -8.40 -20.89
N ALA A 157 30.22 -8.59 -20.46
CA ALA A 157 30.97 -9.82 -20.67
C ALA A 157 30.85 -10.77 -19.47
N VAL A 158 30.97 -12.05 -19.75
CA VAL A 158 31.05 -13.11 -18.74
C VAL A 158 32.46 -13.67 -18.76
N HIS A 159 33.11 -13.69 -17.59
CA HIS A 159 34.39 -14.36 -17.41
C HIS A 159 34.23 -15.51 -16.42
N LEU A 160 34.79 -16.67 -16.75
CA LEU A 160 34.94 -17.79 -15.83
C LEU A 160 36.40 -17.88 -15.44
N VAL A 161 36.69 -17.61 -14.17
CA VAL A 161 38.05 -17.41 -13.68
C VAL A 161 38.34 -18.30 -12.48
N SER A 162 39.62 -18.62 -12.30
CA SER A 162 40.10 -19.25 -11.07
C SER A 162 40.27 -18.21 -9.96
N GLU A 163 40.38 -18.65 -8.71
CA GLU A 163 40.69 -17.75 -7.58
C GLU A 163 42.00 -16.98 -7.79
N SER A 164 43.02 -17.59 -8.38
CA SER A 164 44.29 -16.93 -8.69
C SER A 164 44.18 -15.81 -9.74
N ASP A 165 43.20 -15.89 -10.63
CA ASP A 165 42.99 -14.89 -11.69
C ASP A 165 42.21 -13.66 -11.21
N LEU A 166 41.56 -13.70 -10.04
CA LEU A 166 40.73 -12.60 -9.53
C LEU A 166 41.50 -11.28 -9.40
N SER A 167 42.79 -11.38 -9.02
CA SER A 167 43.68 -10.21 -8.87
C SER A 167 43.88 -9.39 -10.15
N ARG A 168 43.50 -9.93 -11.31
CA ARG A 168 43.58 -9.27 -12.61
C ARG A 168 42.39 -8.34 -12.88
N PHE A 169 41.36 -8.40 -12.04
CA PHE A 169 40.13 -7.63 -12.19
C PHE A 169 39.97 -6.65 -11.03
N ASP A 170 39.46 -5.45 -11.33
CA ASP A 170 39.05 -4.48 -10.31
C ASP A 170 37.64 -4.85 -9.81
N LEU A 171 37.60 -5.77 -8.85
CA LEU A 171 36.34 -6.32 -8.33
C LEU A 171 35.70 -5.35 -7.34
N ARG A 172 34.44 -5.00 -7.60
CA ARG A 172 33.64 -4.21 -6.66
C ARG A 172 33.33 -4.96 -5.37
N LYS A 173 33.18 -6.29 -5.44
CA LYS A 173 32.93 -7.17 -4.30
C LYS A 173 33.76 -8.44 -4.39
N GLN A 174 34.23 -8.90 -3.24
CA GLN A 174 34.94 -10.17 -3.14
C GLN A 174 33.96 -11.35 -3.29
N PRO A 175 34.37 -12.42 -4.00
CA PRO A 175 33.54 -13.61 -4.15
C PRO A 175 33.40 -14.38 -2.83
N THR A 176 32.22 -14.96 -2.61
CA THR A 176 31.92 -15.81 -1.44
C THR A 176 31.90 -17.30 -1.79
N VAL A 177 32.14 -17.63 -3.06
CA VAL A 177 32.17 -19.00 -3.60
C VAL A 177 33.59 -19.35 -4.03
N TYR A 178 33.93 -20.64 -3.94
CA TYR A 178 35.25 -21.18 -4.23
C TYR A 178 35.27 -21.95 -5.55
N GLY A 179 36.44 -22.12 -6.15
CA GLY A 179 36.63 -22.83 -7.42
C GLY A 179 36.51 -21.94 -8.66
N THR A 180 35.71 -22.36 -9.65
CA THR A 180 35.47 -21.53 -10.86
C THR A 180 34.46 -20.44 -10.54
N ILE A 181 34.90 -19.19 -10.58
CA ILE A 181 34.11 -18.01 -10.24
C ILE A 181 33.62 -17.35 -11.52
N ARG A 182 32.33 -17.06 -11.57
CA ARG A 182 31.71 -16.34 -12.68
C ARG A 182 31.68 -14.85 -12.37
N LEU A 183 32.33 -14.06 -13.22
CA LEU A 183 32.33 -12.61 -13.16
C LEU A 183 31.42 -12.05 -14.25
N ILE A 184 30.69 -10.99 -13.90
CA ILE A 184 29.99 -10.12 -14.82
C ILE A 184 30.77 -8.83 -14.92
N ASP A 185 31.20 -8.50 -16.13
CA ASP A 185 32.01 -7.33 -16.46
C ASP A 185 31.20 -6.40 -17.37
N ILE A 186 30.69 -5.33 -16.77
CA ILE A 186 30.10 -4.20 -17.49
C ILE A 186 31.25 -3.29 -17.87
N SER A 187 31.59 -3.30 -19.16
CA SER A 187 32.85 -2.74 -19.68
C SER A 187 33.15 -1.34 -19.14
N GLY A 188 34.27 -1.19 -18.44
CA GLY A 188 34.74 0.09 -17.89
C GLY A 188 33.81 0.70 -16.84
N PHE A 189 32.95 -0.08 -16.19
CA PHE A 189 32.00 0.41 -15.19
C PHE A 189 31.98 -0.43 -13.90
N ASP A 190 31.68 -1.73 -14.01
CA ASP A 190 31.52 -2.64 -12.88
C ASP A 190 32.02 -4.04 -13.23
N VAL A 191 32.82 -4.64 -12.35
CA VAL A 191 33.15 -6.07 -12.40
C VAL A 191 32.76 -6.70 -11.07
N THR A 192 31.80 -7.63 -11.10
CA THR A 192 31.25 -8.25 -9.89
C THR A 192 31.09 -9.77 -10.07
N PRO A 193 31.46 -10.58 -9.07
CA PRO A 193 31.09 -12.00 -9.04
C PRO A 193 29.57 -12.18 -8.99
N CYS A 194 29.00 -12.83 -10.00
CA CYS A 194 27.56 -13.09 -10.04
C CYS A 194 27.22 -14.34 -10.86
N GLY A 195 26.36 -15.19 -10.29
CA GLY A 195 25.84 -16.39 -10.95
C GLY A 195 24.53 -16.16 -11.73
N GLY A 196 23.96 -14.95 -11.70
CA GLY A 196 22.68 -14.63 -12.31
C GLY A 196 22.68 -14.55 -13.84
N THR A 197 21.49 -14.34 -14.42
CA THR A 197 21.36 -14.10 -15.86
C THR A 197 21.47 -12.61 -16.16
N HIS A 198 22.25 -12.22 -17.17
CA HIS A 198 22.50 -10.81 -17.50
C HIS A 198 22.24 -10.49 -18.97
N CYS A 199 22.00 -9.21 -19.23
CA CYS A 199 21.98 -8.67 -20.59
C CYS A 199 23.38 -8.82 -21.23
N ARG A 200 23.44 -8.78 -22.57
CA ARG A 200 24.70 -8.77 -23.34
C ARG A 200 25.27 -7.36 -23.48
N GLN A 201 24.41 -6.37 -23.39
CA GLN A 201 24.78 -4.96 -23.40
C GLN A 201 23.86 -4.15 -22.49
N THR A 202 24.35 -3.03 -21.97
CA THR A 202 23.60 -2.22 -20.99
C THR A 202 22.32 -1.62 -21.57
N SER A 203 22.24 -1.35 -22.87
CA SER A 203 21.05 -0.77 -23.49
C SER A 203 19.84 -1.71 -23.50
N GLU A 204 20.06 -3.02 -23.40
CA GLU A 204 18.98 -4.01 -23.31
C GLU A 204 18.23 -3.95 -21.96
N VAL A 205 18.84 -3.34 -20.94
CA VAL A 205 18.22 -3.11 -19.62
C VAL A 205 16.98 -2.24 -19.76
N GLY A 206 16.99 -1.27 -20.67
CA GLY A 206 15.96 -0.24 -20.76
C GLY A 206 15.97 0.71 -19.55
N PRO A 207 14.91 1.50 -19.33
CA PRO A 207 14.90 2.52 -18.30
C PRO A 207 15.07 1.91 -16.90
N VAL A 208 15.91 2.53 -16.08
CA VAL A 208 16.06 2.21 -14.65
C VAL A 208 15.35 3.28 -13.84
N LYS A 209 14.39 2.89 -13.00
CA LYS A 209 13.57 3.83 -12.21
C LYS A 209 13.54 3.43 -10.74
N LEU A 210 13.89 4.38 -9.88
CA LEU A 210 13.59 4.31 -8.45
C LEU A 210 12.10 4.60 -8.23
N LEU A 211 11.49 3.87 -7.31
CA LEU A 211 10.05 3.95 -7.02
C LEU A 211 9.77 4.64 -5.69
N ARG A 212 10.45 4.19 -4.63
CA ARG A 212 10.32 4.72 -3.28
C ARG A 212 11.56 4.39 -2.45
N SER A 213 11.81 5.23 -1.46
CA SER A 213 12.80 5.04 -0.42
C SER A 213 12.10 4.77 0.92
N GLU A 214 12.59 3.78 1.67
CA GLU A 214 12.03 3.42 2.97
C GLU A 214 13.16 3.26 4.00
N LYS A 215 13.07 4.00 5.11
CA LYS A 215 14.00 3.83 6.24
C LYS A 215 13.71 2.50 6.92
N MET A 216 14.73 1.66 7.04
CA MET A 216 14.66 0.38 7.72
C MET A 216 15.26 0.47 9.12
N LYS A 217 14.99 -0.56 9.94
CA LYS A 217 15.75 -0.79 11.19
C LYS A 217 17.23 -1.08 10.84
N SER A 218 18.14 -0.85 11.80
CA SER A 218 19.59 -1.07 11.65
C SER A 218 20.32 -0.10 10.72
N ASP A 219 19.92 1.17 10.71
CA ASP A 219 20.58 2.27 9.96
C ASP A 219 20.74 2.00 8.46
N ARG A 220 19.68 1.46 7.84
CA ARG A 220 19.62 1.20 6.40
C ARG A 220 18.48 1.97 5.73
N ILE A 221 18.66 2.26 4.45
CA ILE A 221 17.59 2.73 3.57
C ILE A 221 17.38 1.72 2.45
N ARG A 222 16.14 1.31 2.24
CA ARG A 222 15.73 0.42 1.18
C ARG A 222 15.17 1.23 0.02
N LEU A 223 15.79 1.08 -1.14
CA LEU A 223 15.29 1.64 -2.37
C LEU A 223 14.62 0.56 -3.19
N SER A 224 13.37 0.81 -3.56
CA SER A 224 12.69 -0.04 -4.52
C SER A 224 12.91 0.47 -5.94
N PHE A 225 13.17 -0.43 -6.89
CA PHE A 225 13.44 -0.05 -8.28
C PHE A 225 12.89 -1.05 -9.29
N LEU A 226 12.71 -0.59 -10.53
CA LEU A 226 12.34 -1.40 -11.69
C LEU A 226 13.22 -1.03 -12.88
N CYS A 227 13.43 -2.00 -13.76
CA CYS A 227 14.14 -1.84 -15.02
C CYS A 227 13.28 -2.27 -16.22
N GLY A 228 13.58 -1.74 -17.40
CA GLY A 228 13.09 -2.27 -18.68
C GLY A 228 11.57 -2.30 -18.78
N ASP A 229 11.04 -3.44 -19.21
CA ASP A 229 9.59 -3.61 -19.47
C ASP A 229 8.75 -3.36 -18.21
N ARG A 230 9.27 -3.69 -17.02
CA ARG A 230 8.57 -3.46 -15.75
C ARG A 230 8.50 -1.97 -15.41
N ALA A 231 9.57 -1.22 -15.65
CA ALA A 231 9.58 0.23 -15.45
C ALA A 231 8.65 0.94 -16.44
N LEU A 232 8.61 0.49 -17.69
CA LEU A 232 7.67 0.99 -18.70
C LEU A 232 6.21 0.69 -18.33
N ALA A 233 5.91 -0.52 -17.86
CA ALA A 233 4.58 -0.89 -17.40
C ALA A 233 4.11 -0.03 -16.21
N ASP A 234 5.00 0.24 -15.24
CA ASP A 234 4.74 1.15 -14.12
C ASP A 234 4.45 2.58 -14.60
N TYR A 235 5.26 3.10 -15.52
CA TYR A 235 5.03 4.40 -16.15
C TYR A 235 3.67 4.48 -16.86
N HIS A 236 3.30 3.45 -17.63
CA HIS A 236 2.00 3.39 -18.30
C HIS A 236 0.84 3.37 -17.31
N SER A 237 0.95 2.61 -16.22
CA SER A 237 -0.06 2.55 -15.16
C SER A 237 -0.26 3.92 -14.50
N LYS A 238 0.85 4.58 -14.11
CA LYS A 238 0.83 5.93 -13.53
C LYS A 238 0.28 6.98 -14.50
N SER A 239 0.67 6.91 -15.77
CA SER A 239 0.19 7.83 -16.80
C SER A 239 -1.31 7.69 -17.05
N ARG A 240 -1.83 6.45 -17.01
CA ARG A 240 -3.28 6.20 -17.10
C ARG A 240 -4.01 6.80 -15.89
N LEU A 241 -3.52 6.54 -14.68
CA LEU A 241 -4.09 7.09 -13.45
C LEU A 241 -4.16 8.63 -13.49
N LEU A 242 -3.07 9.28 -13.93
CA LEU A 242 -3.03 10.75 -14.05
C LEU A 242 -4.04 11.27 -15.09
N ARG A 243 -4.21 10.56 -16.21
CA ARG A 243 -5.20 10.91 -17.23
C ARG A 243 -6.62 10.77 -16.69
N ASP A 244 -6.91 9.68 -15.99
CA ASP A 244 -8.23 9.43 -15.41
C ASP A 244 -8.57 10.51 -14.36
N LEU A 245 -7.61 10.86 -13.49
CA LEU A 245 -7.75 11.96 -12.53
C LEU A 245 -7.96 13.31 -13.23
N SER A 246 -7.25 13.55 -14.33
CA SER A 246 -7.37 14.81 -15.09
C SER A 246 -8.80 15.00 -15.62
N VAL A 247 -9.45 13.92 -16.05
CA VAL A 247 -10.85 13.95 -16.49
C VAL A 247 -11.79 14.23 -15.30
N ILE A 248 -11.58 13.57 -14.16
CA ILE A 248 -12.44 13.72 -12.97
C ILE A 248 -12.43 15.16 -12.46
N VAL A 249 -11.26 15.78 -12.35
CA VAL A 249 -11.15 17.14 -11.79
C VAL A 249 -11.19 18.25 -12.85
N SER A 250 -11.17 17.87 -14.14
CA SER A 250 -11.07 18.79 -15.28
C SER A 250 -9.85 19.72 -15.20
N ALA A 251 -8.68 19.15 -14.92
CA ALA A 251 -7.39 19.86 -14.86
C ALA A 251 -6.26 18.92 -15.30
N THR A 252 -5.17 19.45 -15.85
CA THR A 252 -4.07 18.64 -16.41
C THR A 252 -2.71 19.06 -15.88
N GLY A 253 -1.74 18.14 -15.90
CA GLY A 253 -0.34 18.44 -15.58
C GLY A 253 -0.19 19.09 -14.19
N ASP A 254 0.53 20.20 -14.13
CA ASP A 254 0.82 20.91 -12.89
C ASP A 254 -0.45 21.53 -12.24
N GLU A 255 -1.48 21.82 -13.04
CA GLU A 255 -2.75 22.37 -12.55
C GLU A 255 -3.56 21.34 -11.74
N LEU A 256 -3.29 20.05 -11.92
CA LEU A 256 -4.02 18.96 -11.28
C LEU A 256 -4.00 19.11 -9.74
N THR A 257 -2.83 19.42 -9.19
CA THR A 257 -2.65 19.55 -7.73
C THR A 257 -3.35 20.78 -7.19
N GLU A 258 -3.24 21.91 -7.89
CA GLU A 258 -3.91 23.15 -7.51
C GLU A 258 -5.44 22.98 -7.57
N ARG A 259 -5.96 22.34 -8.60
CA ARG A 259 -7.39 22.05 -8.73
C ARG A 259 -7.92 21.19 -7.59
N ILE A 260 -7.16 20.16 -7.19
CA ILE A 260 -7.51 19.30 -6.05
C ILE A 260 -7.54 20.10 -4.74
N ARG A 261 -6.58 21.02 -4.53
CA ARG A 261 -6.58 21.91 -3.36
C ARG A 261 -7.80 22.81 -3.35
N GLN A 262 -8.12 23.46 -4.47
CA GLN A 262 -9.30 24.31 -4.60
C GLN A 262 -10.61 23.57 -4.32
N LEU A 263 -10.76 22.35 -4.84
CA LEU A 263 -11.93 21.51 -4.57
C LEU A 263 -12.02 21.14 -3.08
N THR A 264 -10.89 20.79 -2.46
CA THR A 264 -10.83 20.45 -1.03
C THR A 264 -11.19 21.66 -0.15
N ASP A 265 -10.70 22.85 -0.49
CA ASP A 265 -10.98 24.06 0.28
C ASP A 265 -12.42 24.55 0.08
N SER A 266 -12.94 24.42 -1.15
CA SER A 266 -14.36 24.69 -1.45
C SER A 266 -15.28 23.75 -0.67
N GLU A 267 -14.92 22.47 -0.57
CA GLU A 267 -15.68 21.48 0.20
C GLU A 267 -15.74 21.82 1.69
N LYS A 268 -14.62 22.23 2.28
CA LYS A 268 -14.57 22.73 3.67
C LYS A 268 -15.40 24.00 3.86
N ALA A 269 -15.32 24.95 2.92
CA ALA A 269 -16.08 26.19 2.97
C ALA A 269 -17.60 25.93 2.90
N LEU A 270 -18.04 25.11 1.96
CA LEU A 270 -19.45 24.71 1.83
C LEU A 270 -19.95 23.96 3.06
N ARG A 271 -19.15 23.06 3.66
CA ARG A 271 -19.51 22.40 4.93
C ARG A 271 -19.72 23.41 6.06
N LYS A 272 -18.85 24.42 6.16
CA LYS A 272 -18.98 25.49 7.16
C LYS A 272 -20.22 26.33 6.94
N GLU A 273 -20.48 26.73 5.70
CA GLU A 273 -21.66 27.52 5.32
C GLU A 273 -22.96 26.74 5.56
N LEU A 274 -23.00 25.45 5.19
CA LEU A 274 -24.13 24.56 5.48
C LEU A 274 -24.40 24.48 6.99
N GLY A 275 -23.35 24.39 7.83
CA GLY A 275 -23.49 24.43 9.29
C GLY A 275 -24.08 25.75 9.80
N GLN A 276 -23.70 26.88 9.20
CA GLN A 276 -24.26 28.20 9.55
C GLN A 276 -25.74 28.32 9.16
N TYR A 277 -26.11 27.90 7.96
CA TYR A 277 -27.51 27.89 7.53
C TYR A 277 -28.38 26.94 8.35
N ARG A 278 -27.85 25.74 8.66
CA ARG A 278 -28.53 24.78 9.53
C ARG A 278 -28.78 25.37 10.92
N LYS A 279 -27.77 26.03 11.51
CA LYS A 279 -27.94 26.75 12.79
C LYS A 279 -29.01 27.84 12.69
N ARG A 280 -29.01 28.64 11.62
CA ARG A 280 -30.02 29.70 11.42
C ARG A 280 -31.43 29.13 11.27
N LEU A 281 -31.59 28.04 10.53
CA LEU A 281 -32.86 27.34 10.38
C LEU A 281 -33.38 26.83 11.73
N ASN A 282 -32.52 26.16 12.50
CA ASN A 282 -32.87 25.67 13.84
C ASN A 282 -33.34 26.81 14.77
N LEU A 283 -32.68 27.97 14.72
CA LEU A 283 -33.09 29.14 15.50
C LEU A 283 -34.48 29.68 15.08
N LEU A 284 -34.78 29.69 13.78
CA LEU A 284 -36.09 30.11 13.27
C LEU A 284 -37.19 29.12 13.66
N GLU A 285 -36.93 27.82 13.54
CA GLU A 285 -37.86 26.78 13.97
C GLU A 285 -38.08 26.84 15.49
N ALA A 286 -37.02 27.05 16.28
CA ALA A 286 -37.14 27.24 17.72
C ALA A 286 -37.97 28.50 18.07
N ALA A 287 -37.82 29.59 17.31
CA ALA A 287 -38.65 30.78 17.48
C ALA A 287 -40.12 30.55 17.12
N ALA A 288 -40.40 29.81 16.05
CA ALA A 288 -41.76 29.42 15.68
C ALA A 288 -42.39 28.54 16.78
N LEU A 289 -41.64 27.53 17.25
CA LEU A 289 -42.06 26.70 18.38
C LEU A 289 -42.36 27.56 19.60
N ALA A 290 -41.47 28.50 19.97
CA ALA A 290 -41.64 29.38 21.12
C ALA A 290 -42.99 30.13 21.13
N ASN A 291 -43.47 30.56 19.96
CA ASN A 291 -44.76 31.27 19.83
C ASN A 291 -45.97 30.35 20.05
N GLU A 292 -45.82 29.04 19.84
CA GLU A 292 -46.88 28.05 20.11
C GLU A 292 -46.92 27.62 21.58
N LEU A 293 -45.90 27.99 22.38
CA LEU A 293 -45.77 27.50 23.75
C LEU A 293 -46.61 28.31 24.74
N PRO A 294 -47.28 27.64 25.70
CA PRO A 294 -47.90 28.32 26.83
C PRO A 294 -46.84 29.02 27.69
N ALA A 295 -47.22 30.09 28.38
CA ALA A 295 -46.32 30.92 29.19
C ALA A 295 -45.61 30.15 30.33
N GLN A 296 -46.18 29.01 30.76
CA GLN A 296 -45.59 28.04 31.68
C GLN A 296 -45.99 26.63 31.25
N GLY A 297 -45.08 25.66 31.34
CA GLY A 297 -45.39 24.25 31.05
C GLY A 297 -44.19 23.39 30.65
N PHE A 298 -44.46 22.10 30.44
CA PHE A 298 -43.51 21.12 29.92
C PHE A 298 -43.90 20.67 28.51
N ILE A 299 -42.96 20.77 27.57
CA ILE A 299 -43.21 20.49 26.15
C ILE A 299 -42.49 19.24 25.71
N ILE A 300 -43.13 18.46 24.86
CA ILE A 300 -42.45 17.40 24.11
C ILE A 300 -42.70 17.59 22.62
N ARG A 301 -41.64 17.54 21.83
CA ARG A 301 -41.69 17.61 20.37
C ARG A 301 -40.69 16.64 19.74
N SER A 302 -41.19 15.85 18.80
CA SER A 302 -40.37 15.17 17.80
C SER A 302 -40.01 16.17 16.70
N LEU A 303 -38.74 16.17 16.30
CA LEU A 303 -38.18 17.01 15.25
C LEU A 303 -37.38 16.13 14.29
N ASP A 304 -37.87 15.99 13.07
CA ASP A 304 -37.30 15.07 12.10
C ASP A 304 -35.94 15.55 11.56
N GLY A 305 -34.99 14.63 11.44
CA GLY A 305 -33.67 14.89 10.83
C GLY A 305 -32.75 15.81 11.63
N LYS A 306 -33.05 16.07 12.91
CA LYS A 306 -32.22 16.91 13.77
C LYS A 306 -31.10 16.09 14.40
N SER A 307 -29.87 16.59 14.25
CA SER A 307 -28.71 16.07 14.97
C SER A 307 -28.77 16.50 16.44
N PRO A 308 -28.01 15.83 17.33
CA PRO A 308 -27.84 16.29 18.70
C PRO A 308 -27.43 17.78 18.77
N GLU A 309 -26.52 18.23 17.93
CA GLU A 309 -26.09 19.64 17.88
C GLU A 309 -27.24 20.58 17.50
N ASP A 310 -28.11 20.19 16.57
CA ASP A 310 -29.29 20.98 16.21
C ASP A 310 -30.26 21.12 17.37
N LEU A 311 -30.57 19.99 18.01
CA LEU A 311 -31.45 19.95 19.18
C LEU A 311 -30.89 20.85 20.30
N SER A 312 -29.57 20.85 20.49
CA SER A 312 -28.87 21.73 21.44
C SER A 312 -29.06 23.21 21.13
N VAL A 313 -28.93 23.61 19.87
CA VAL A 313 -29.18 25.00 19.45
C VAL A 313 -30.63 25.42 19.73
N MET A 314 -31.60 24.55 19.38
CA MET A 314 -33.02 24.84 19.55
C MET A 314 -33.41 24.91 21.03
N ALA A 315 -32.99 23.93 21.80
CA ALA A 315 -33.21 23.87 23.25
C ALA A 315 -32.62 25.09 23.97
N SER A 316 -31.41 25.50 23.60
CA SER A 316 -30.77 26.71 24.17
C SER A 316 -31.60 27.96 23.90
N TYR A 317 -32.11 28.12 22.66
CA TYR A 317 -32.97 29.25 22.30
C TYR A 317 -34.29 29.24 23.09
N LEU A 318 -34.95 28.08 23.18
CA LEU A 318 -36.20 27.93 23.91
C LEU A 318 -36.00 28.18 25.42
N ALA A 319 -34.91 27.69 26.00
CA ALA A 319 -34.55 27.93 27.39
C ALA A 319 -34.32 29.42 27.67
N GLU A 320 -33.79 30.18 26.72
CA GLU A 320 -33.55 31.63 26.88
C GLU A 320 -34.83 32.46 26.69
N LYS A 321 -35.64 32.13 25.68
CA LYS A 321 -36.78 32.97 25.26
C LYS A 321 -38.11 32.61 25.90
N THR A 322 -38.20 31.46 26.55
CA THR A 322 -39.44 31.00 27.19
C THR A 322 -39.24 30.81 28.68
N ARG A 323 -40.34 30.68 29.43
CA ARG A 323 -40.32 30.24 30.84
C ARG A 323 -40.73 28.76 30.97
N SER A 324 -40.37 27.95 29.97
CA SER A 324 -40.78 26.55 29.84
C SER A 324 -39.62 25.56 29.97
N ALA A 325 -39.96 24.33 30.34
CA ALA A 325 -39.07 23.18 30.18
C ALA A 325 -39.54 22.32 29.01
N GLY A 326 -38.65 21.54 28.41
CA GLY A 326 -39.06 20.68 27.32
C GLY A 326 -38.11 19.55 26.99
N PHE A 327 -38.66 18.56 26.30
CA PHE A 327 -37.98 17.46 25.64
C PHE A 327 -38.11 17.64 24.13
N LEU A 328 -37.00 17.90 23.46
CA LEU A 328 -36.92 17.84 22.00
C LEU A 328 -36.19 16.56 21.63
N TYR A 329 -36.67 15.84 20.63
CA TYR A 329 -35.98 14.64 20.17
C TYR A 329 -36.11 14.44 18.68
N SER A 330 -35.21 13.64 18.12
CA SER A 330 -35.26 13.17 16.74
C SER A 330 -35.15 11.65 16.72
N VAL A 331 -35.85 11.02 15.76
CA VAL A 331 -35.85 9.57 15.57
C VAL A 331 -35.02 9.23 14.34
N GLY A 332 -34.05 8.33 14.53
CA GLY A 332 -33.19 7.78 13.48
C GLY A 332 -32.96 6.28 13.68
N ARG A 333 -31.70 5.88 13.90
CA ARG A 333 -31.36 4.50 14.34
C ARG A 333 -31.66 4.24 15.83
N GLY A 334 -32.10 5.27 16.54
CA GLY A 334 -32.46 5.33 17.95
C GLY A 334 -33.13 6.69 18.20
N ILE A 335 -33.17 7.14 19.44
CA ILE A 335 -33.72 8.43 19.81
C ILE A 335 -32.60 9.32 20.30
N ASP A 336 -32.31 10.39 19.56
CA ASP A 336 -31.45 11.47 20.02
C ASP A 336 -32.33 12.54 20.67
N GLY A 337 -32.08 12.82 21.94
CA GLY A 337 -32.93 13.60 22.80
C GLY A 337 -32.19 14.72 23.52
N ILE A 338 -32.88 15.82 23.77
CA ILE A 338 -32.41 16.87 24.66
C ILE A 338 -33.54 17.35 25.56
N LEU A 339 -33.23 17.46 26.84
CA LEU A 339 -34.04 18.09 27.86
C LEU A 339 -33.47 19.46 28.19
N TYR A 340 -34.33 20.46 28.32
CA TYR A 340 -33.95 21.80 28.75
C TYR A 340 -34.95 22.38 29.75
N THR A 341 -34.49 23.35 30.52
CA THR A 341 -35.31 24.16 31.43
C THR A 341 -34.83 25.61 31.46
N SER A 342 -35.76 26.55 31.60
CA SER A 342 -35.54 28.00 31.49
C SER A 342 -35.48 28.76 32.82
N SER A 343 -35.37 28.11 33.99
CA SER A 343 -35.23 28.83 35.28
C SER A 343 -34.73 27.97 36.44
N ASP A 344 -34.25 28.64 37.50
CA ASP A 344 -33.73 28.05 38.75
C ASP A 344 -34.79 27.38 39.64
N ASN A 345 -36.09 27.58 39.35
CA ASN A 345 -37.23 27.04 40.10
C ASN A 345 -37.68 25.65 39.59
N ILE A 346 -36.93 25.03 38.69
CA ILE A 346 -37.22 23.70 38.15
C ILE A 346 -36.20 22.69 38.73
N PRO A 347 -36.64 21.46 39.07
CA PRO A 347 -35.77 20.40 39.59
C PRO A 347 -34.56 20.14 38.68
N ASP A 348 -33.49 19.60 39.26
CA ASP A 348 -32.31 19.20 38.50
C ASP A 348 -32.67 18.12 37.48
N ILE A 349 -32.71 18.48 36.20
CA ILE A 349 -33.13 17.58 35.13
C ILE A 349 -32.15 16.43 34.91
N ARG A 350 -30.98 16.42 35.55
CA ARG A 350 -30.05 15.27 35.55
C ARG A 350 -30.60 14.10 36.35
N GLU A 351 -31.50 14.33 37.31
CA GLU A 351 -32.09 13.26 38.13
C GLU A 351 -32.95 12.27 37.31
N ILE A 352 -33.37 12.64 36.10
CA ILE A 352 -34.10 11.73 35.21
C ILE A 352 -33.17 10.75 34.46
N LEU A 353 -31.88 11.08 34.34
CA LEU A 353 -30.92 10.29 33.55
C LEU A 353 -30.78 8.84 34.04
N PRO A 354 -30.65 8.55 35.36
CA PRO A 354 -30.59 7.17 35.85
C PRO A 354 -31.85 6.37 35.50
N ILE A 355 -33.02 7.02 35.56
CA ILE A 355 -34.33 6.39 35.30
C ILE A 355 -34.45 6.02 33.81
N ILE A 356 -34.11 6.94 32.91
CA ILE A 356 -34.10 6.66 31.46
C ILE A 356 -33.06 5.58 31.14
N LYS A 357 -31.88 5.64 31.77
CA LYS A 357 -30.80 4.67 31.56
C LYS A 357 -31.20 3.26 31.96
N GLU A 358 -31.91 3.10 33.09
CA GLU A 358 -32.38 1.81 33.58
C GLU A 358 -33.43 1.19 32.65
N GLN A 359 -34.35 1.97 32.11
CA GLN A 359 -35.45 1.46 31.29
C GLN A 359 -35.10 1.27 29.81
N PHE A 360 -34.36 2.20 29.21
CA PHE A 360 -34.17 2.24 27.75
C PHE A 360 -32.72 2.09 27.31
N GLY A 361 -31.77 2.13 28.26
CA GLY A 361 -30.36 2.34 27.94
C GLY A 361 -30.11 3.78 27.49
N LEU A 362 -29.09 4.41 28.05
CA LEU A 362 -28.79 5.81 27.77
C LEU A 362 -27.29 6.04 27.66
N ARG A 363 -26.90 6.83 26.65
CA ARG A 363 -25.58 7.46 26.57
C ARG A 363 -25.78 8.97 26.50
N GLY A 364 -25.13 9.72 27.38
CA GLY A 364 -25.28 11.16 27.42
C GLY A 364 -25.15 11.71 28.82
N GLY A 365 -25.39 13.01 28.93
CA GLY A 365 -25.24 13.77 30.16
C GLY A 365 -25.48 15.25 29.90
N GLY A 366 -25.24 16.06 30.91
CA GLY A 366 -25.39 17.50 30.78
C GLY A 366 -25.29 18.22 32.11
N SER A 367 -25.75 19.46 32.11
CA SER A 367 -25.82 20.33 33.27
C SER A 367 -27.17 20.18 33.98
N ARG A 368 -27.32 20.90 35.10
CA ARG A 368 -28.59 20.99 35.83
C ARG A 368 -29.76 21.52 34.98
N SER A 369 -29.47 22.26 33.89
CA SER A 369 -30.47 22.94 33.07
C SER A 369 -30.61 22.40 31.65
N VAL A 370 -29.61 21.69 31.14
CA VAL A 370 -29.64 21.08 29.80
C VAL A 370 -29.01 19.69 29.86
N VAL A 371 -29.74 18.69 29.39
CA VAL A 371 -29.31 17.29 29.37
C VAL A 371 -29.51 16.74 27.97
N GLN A 372 -28.43 16.25 27.36
CA GLN A 372 -28.44 15.67 26.03
C GLN A 372 -28.12 14.18 26.12
N PHE A 373 -28.86 13.38 25.37
CA PHE A 373 -28.70 11.94 25.40
C PHE A 373 -29.12 11.26 24.10
N SER A 374 -28.64 10.04 23.93
CA SER A 374 -29.05 9.12 22.88
C SER A 374 -29.50 7.81 23.51
N ILE A 375 -30.65 7.33 23.08
CA ILE A 375 -31.20 6.02 23.41
C ILE A 375 -31.00 5.12 22.18
N PRO A 376 -30.25 4.01 22.29
CA PRO A 376 -30.11 3.07 21.19
C PRO A 376 -31.47 2.44 20.83
N GLY A 377 -31.70 2.15 19.55
CA GLY A 377 -32.91 1.44 19.12
C GLY A 377 -33.02 0.03 19.73
N PRO A 378 -34.24 -0.55 19.84
CA PRO A 378 -35.51 -0.12 19.26
C PRO A 378 -36.46 0.49 20.32
N ALA A 379 -36.02 1.50 21.08
CA ALA A 379 -36.91 2.18 22.01
C ALA A 379 -38.04 2.92 21.27
N GLU A 380 -39.28 2.71 21.72
CA GLU A 380 -40.46 3.40 21.19
C GLU A 380 -40.51 4.84 21.73
N PRO A 381 -40.52 5.88 20.87
CA PRO A 381 -40.51 7.27 21.31
C PRO A 381 -41.64 7.60 22.29
N SER A 382 -42.83 7.04 22.06
CA SER A 382 -44.02 7.24 22.91
C SER A 382 -43.80 6.81 24.37
N GLN A 383 -43.01 5.75 24.61
CA GLN A 383 -42.69 5.27 25.96
C GLN A 383 -41.73 6.22 26.68
N VAL A 384 -40.73 6.72 25.94
CA VAL A 384 -39.76 7.70 26.44
C VAL A 384 -40.48 9.03 26.75
N GLU A 385 -41.37 9.48 25.87
CA GLU A 385 -42.20 10.66 26.12
C GLU A 385 -43.02 10.49 27.40
N LEU A 386 -43.71 9.36 27.57
CA LEU A 386 -44.57 9.09 28.72
C LEU A 386 -43.80 9.13 30.03
N LEU A 387 -42.63 8.47 30.09
CA LEU A 387 -41.76 8.47 31.25
C LEU A 387 -41.35 9.91 31.62
N ILE A 388 -40.91 10.68 30.63
CA ILE A 388 -40.45 12.06 30.85
C ILE A 388 -41.61 12.94 31.35
N ARG A 389 -42.81 12.84 30.76
CA ARG A 389 -43.99 13.59 31.23
C ARG A 389 -44.35 13.24 32.68
N GLN A 390 -44.35 11.96 33.03
CA GLN A 390 -44.68 11.51 34.38
C GLN A 390 -43.68 12.06 35.40
N TRP A 391 -42.38 12.00 35.08
CA TRP A 391 -41.32 12.52 35.93
C TRP A 391 -41.45 14.03 36.18
N PHE A 392 -41.75 14.82 35.14
CA PHE A 392 -41.95 16.27 35.28
C PHE A 392 -43.20 16.63 36.08
N ASN A 393 -44.33 15.93 35.86
CA ASN A 393 -45.58 16.21 36.58
C ASN A 393 -45.48 15.93 38.09
N GLN A 394 -44.75 14.88 38.49
CA GLN A 394 -44.56 14.53 39.90
C GLN A 394 -43.79 15.61 40.69
N ARG A 395 -42.86 16.31 40.04
CA ARG A 395 -41.99 17.30 40.70
C ARG A 395 -42.46 18.75 40.55
N ASN A 396 -43.39 19.05 39.63
CA ASN A 396 -44.04 20.37 39.51
C ASN A 396 -45.25 20.56 40.47
N HIS A 397 -45.59 19.55 41.28
CA HIS A 397 -46.66 19.60 42.30
C HIS A 397 -46.11 19.54 43.74
N GLN A 398 -44.79 19.66 43.89
CA GLN A 398 -44.09 19.94 45.14
C GLN A 398 -43.58 21.37 45.08
#